data_AF-A0ABD3NIQ1-F1
#
_entry.id   AF-A0ABD3NIQ1-F1
#
_cell.length_a   1.000
_cell.length_b   1.000
_cell.length_c   1.000
_cell.angle_alpha   90.00
_cell.angle_beta   90.00
_cell.angle_gamma   90.00
#
_symmetry.space_group_name_H-M   'P 1'
#
loop_
_entity.id
_entity.type
_entity.pdbx_description
1 polymer ?
#
loop_
_entity_poly.entity_id
_entity_poly.type
_entity_poly.pdbx_seq_one_letter_code
_entity_poly.pdbx_strand_id
1 'polypeptide(L)'
;MASQKEKEASQDKLERKDKRKRIDESIEHCTHVLSVLLQKPEMWCHPTFRTVRECIQVMKANPQQFPPVIGDNTPDGTAYSDNNAVSRKIPSLTPSYISGIAQYKDVDVALSPILQVVSATMKYESSTEGKKSNSIHFTHLRLCDGSNDVMVGRLSMHISHEGNKLRPGDIIQLDVFTPLRFTPSGENDGDHRLPAVVIHNYSRIGYAAPRNELNNPIHCVNVTDSIPPVVPTPSDGAHLDDGMEPLIEVTCTAGSRYCSLYGVNAVVCICDANPPSKIDLEIVHQFCYFATTDVQNMNNKKKRNMLYWWFMTNHYNICGKGNRKKPPACLLAAIRKAYPEANGRYVPYEAK
;
A
#
# COMPACT_ATOMS: atom_id res chain seq x y z
N MET A 1 18.51 -28.35 59.57
CA MET A 1 18.30 -27.20 58.64
C MET A 1 17.98 -27.62 57.20
N ALA A 2 18.58 -28.67 56.62
CA ALA A 2 18.24 -29.12 55.26
C ALA A 2 16.76 -29.57 55.09
N SER A 3 16.21 -30.30 56.06
CA SER A 3 14.82 -30.79 56.04
C SER A 3 13.75 -29.69 56.08
N GLN A 4 14.08 -28.50 56.62
CA GLN A 4 13.13 -27.39 56.72
C GLN A 4 13.04 -26.61 55.41
N LYS A 5 14.18 -26.43 54.72
CA LYS A 5 14.24 -25.88 53.36
C LYS A 5 13.52 -26.75 52.32
N GLU A 6 13.58 -28.08 52.46
CA GLU A 6 12.86 -29.00 51.55
C GLU A 6 11.34 -28.94 51.71
N LYS A 7 10.84 -28.74 52.94
CA LYS A 7 9.42 -28.57 53.21
C LYS A 7 8.89 -27.24 52.69
N GLU A 8 9.62 -26.15 52.91
CA GLU A 8 9.27 -24.82 52.38
C GLU A 8 9.25 -24.81 50.84
N ALA A 9 10.25 -25.43 50.20
CA ALA A 9 10.28 -25.54 48.73
C ALA A 9 9.15 -26.41 48.16
N SER A 10 8.69 -27.42 48.91
CA SER A 10 7.56 -28.26 48.50
C SER A 10 6.21 -27.53 48.64
N GLN A 11 6.07 -26.71 49.68
CA GLN A 11 4.88 -25.91 49.91
C GLN A 11 4.73 -24.78 48.87
N ASP A 12 5.80 -24.05 48.56
CA ASP A 12 5.79 -23.00 47.52
C ASP A 12 5.45 -23.58 46.12
N LYS A 13 5.94 -24.79 45.80
CA LYS A 13 5.54 -25.49 44.55
C LYS A 13 4.05 -25.81 44.51
N LEU A 14 3.46 -26.24 45.63
CA LEU A 14 2.04 -26.58 45.70
C LEU A 14 1.17 -25.32 45.55
N GLU A 15 1.55 -24.22 46.21
CA GLU A 15 0.85 -22.94 46.10
C GLU A 15 0.91 -22.36 44.69
N ARG A 16 2.07 -22.43 44.02
CA ARG A 16 2.20 -22.01 42.60
C ARG A 16 1.32 -22.85 41.67
N LYS A 17 1.22 -24.15 41.92
CA LYS A 17 0.38 -25.06 41.13
C LYS A 17 -1.11 -24.75 41.32
N ASP A 18 -1.55 -24.53 42.56
CA ASP A 18 -2.94 -24.19 42.85
C ASP A 18 -3.32 -22.82 42.26
N LYS A 19 -2.43 -21.82 42.39
CA LYS A 19 -2.63 -20.50 41.77
C LYS A 19 -2.77 -20.59 40.25
N ARG A 20 -1.94 -21.40 39.58
CA ARG A 20 -2.04 -21.63 38.13
C ARG A 20 -3.36 -22.29 37.76
N LYS A 21 -3.77 -23.31 38.51
CA LYS A 21 -5.06 -23.99 38.29
C LYS A 21 -6.24 -23.03 38.38
N ARG A 22 -6.27 -22.14 39.37
CA ARG A 22 -7.34 -21.13 39.52
C ARG A 22 -7.37 -20.13 38.36
N ILE A 23 -6.20 -19.77 37.83
CA ILE A 23 -6.10 -18.90 36.64
C ILE A 23 -6.68 -19.63 35.42
N ASP A 24 -6.29 -20.88 35.20
CA ASP A 24 -6.77 -21.68 34.06
C ASP A 24 -8.30 -21.86 34.12
N GLU A 25 -8.85 -22.19 35.29
CA GLU A 25 -10.31 -22.29 35.52
C GLU A 25 -11.02 -20.95 35.25
N SER A 26 -10.41 -19.81 35.61
CA SER A 26 -10.96 -18.48 35.33
C SER A 26 -10.93 -18.13 33.84
N ILE A 27 -9.87 -18.52 33.13
CA ILE A 27 -9.75 -18.33 31.67
C ILE A 27 -10.84 -19.14 30.96
N GLU A 28 -11.02 -20.42 31.31
CA GLU A 28 -12.03 -21.28 30.71
C GLU A 28 -13.44 -20.72 30.91
N HIS A 29 -13.74 -20.22 32.12
CA HIS A 29 -15.01 -19.56 32.42
C HIS A 29 -15.23 -18.32 31.56
N CYS A 30 -14.23 -17.44 31.43
CA CYS A 30 -14.28 -16.26 30.57
C CYS A 30 -14.49 -16.63 29.10
N THR A 31 -13.76 -17.64 28.60
CA THR A 31 -13.92 -18.14 27.22
C THR A 31 -15.34 -18.63 26.98
N HIS A 32 -15.93 -19.36 27.93
CA HIS A 32 -17.31 -19.80 27.84
C HIS A 32 -18.27 -18.61 27.75
N VAL A 33 -18.14 -17.62 28.65
CA VAL A 33 -18.97 -16.41 28.63
C VAL A 33 -18.89 -15.67 27.29
N LEU A 34 -17.69 -15.47 26.76
CA LEU A 34 -17.48 -14.81 25.47
C LEU A 34 -18.08 -15.64 24.31
N SER A 35 -17.97 -16.97 24.36
CA SER A 35 -18.57 -17.85 23.35
C SER A 35 -20.10 -17.76 23.31
N VAL A 36 -20.75 -17.64 24.47
CA VAL A 36 -22.21 -17.46 24.57
C VAL A 36 -22.64 -16.13 23.93
N LEU A 37 -21.88 -15.05 24.18
CA LEU A 37 -22.15 -13.74 23.56
C LEU A 37 -22.02 -13.79 22.03
N LEU A 38 -21.07 -14.56 21.50
CA LEU A 38 -20.92 -14.74 20.05
C LEU A 38 -22.08 -15.56 19.44
N GLN A 39 -22.61 -16.54 20.17
CA GLN A 39 -23.76 -17.34 19.73
C GLN A 39 -25.10 -16.61 19.85
N LYS A 40 -25.20 -15.65 20.79
CA LYS A 40 -26.43 -14.89 21.09
C LYS A 40 -26.16 -13.38 21.15
N PRO A 41 -25.94 -12.72 19.99
CA PRO A 41 -25.57 -11.31 19.93
C PRO A 41 -26.56 -10.35 20.61
N GLU A 42 -27.84 -10.72 20.69
CA GLU A 42 -28.88 -9.95 21.37
C GLU A 42 -28.60 -9.75 22.87
N MET A 43 -27.81 -10.64 23.49
CA MET A 43 -27.42 -10.52 24.90
C MET A 43 -26.38 -9.42 25.13
N TRP A 44 -25.72 -8.93 24.09
CA TRP A 44 -24.65 -7.94 24.21
C TRP A 44 -25.07 -6.66 24.95
N CYS A 45 -26.33 -6.23 24.77
CA CYS A 45 -26.86 -5.03 25.44
C CYS A 45 -27.29 -5.28 26.89
N HIS A 46 -27.32 -6.52 27.37
CA HIS A 46 -27.81 -6.84 28.70
C HIS A 46 -26.90 -6.25 29.81
N PRO A 47 -27.46 -5.72 30.91
CA PRO A 47 -26.68 -5.09 31.98
C PRO A 47 -25.59 -5.98 32.59
N THR A 48 -25.83 -7.29 32.68
CA THR A 48 -24.88 -8.28 33.25
C THR A 48 -23.53 -8.30 32.52
N PHE A 49 -23.47 -7.93 31.23
CA PHE A 49 -22.22 -7.89 30.45
C PHE A 49 -21.55 -6.52 30.45
N ARG A 50 -22.03 -5.55 31.24
CA ARG A 50 -21.47 -4.19 31.30
C ARG A 50 -19.95 -4.19 31.50
N THR A 51 -19.46 -4.96 32.46
CA THR A 51 -18.03 -5.05 32.76
C THR A 51 -17.23 -5.63 31.60
N VAL A 52 -17.77 -6.60 30.87
CA VAL A 52 -17.13 -7.16 29.66
C VAL A 52 -17.04 -6.09 28.57
N ARG A 53 -18.11 -5.32 28.35
CA ARG A 53 -18.10 -4.20 27.40
C ARG A 53 -17.07 -3.14 27.78
N GLU A 54 -17.07 -2.71 29.03
CA GLU A 54 -16.12 -1.71 29.55
C GLU A 54 -14.67 -2.21 29.41
N CYS A 55 -14.40 -3.47 29.75
CA CYS A 55 -13.09 -4.10 29.57
C CYS A 55 -12.63 -4.09 28.11
N ILE A 56 -13.50 -4.52 27.18
CA ILE A 56 -13.20 -4.50 25.74
C ILE A 56 -12.96 -3.06 25.25
N GLN A 57 -13.73 -2.08 25.72
CA GLN A 57 -13.50 -0.68 25.36
C GLN A 57 -12.16 -0.17 25.88
N VAL A 58 -11.78 -0.51 27.12
CA VAL A 58 -10.46 -0.17 27.69
C VAL A 58 -9.34 -0.81 26.86
N MET A 59 -9.46 -2.09 26.50
CA MET A 59 -8.47 -2.76 25.65
C MET A 59 -8.35 -2.09 24.28
N LYS A 60 -9.48 -1.79 23.63
CA LYS A 60 -9.52 -1.10 22.33
C LYS A 60 -8.97 0.32 22.37
N ALA A 61 -9.19 1.03 23.48
CA ALA A 61 -8.70 2.39 23.68
C ALA A 61 -7.19 2.44 24.03
N ASN A 62 -6.62 1.32 24.50
CA ASN A 62 -5.23 1.23 24.94
C ASN A 62 -4.45 0.15 24.18
N PRO A 63 -4.35 0.22 22.83
CA PRO A 63 -3.67 -0.80 22.05
C PRO A 63 -2.16 -0.92 22.36
N GLN A 64 -1.56 0.05 23.07
CA GLN A 64 -0.19 -0.06 23.56
C GLN A 64 -0.03 -1.01 24.75
N GLN A 65 -1.06 -1.12 25.59
CA GLN A 65 -1.08 -2.04 26.72
C GLN A 65 -1.60 -3.42 26.31
N PHE A 66 -2.52 -3.44 25.35
CA PHE A 66 -3.17 -4.64 24.84
C PHE A 66 -2.98 -4.73 23.31
N PRO A 67 -1.73 -4.88 22.83
CA PRO A 67 -1.48 -5.01 21.40
C PRO A 67 -2.09 -6.31 20.88
N PRO A 68 -2.61 -6.32 19.64
CA PRO A 68 -2.98 -7.57 18.97
C PRO A 68 -1.80 -8.54 18.97
N VAL A 69 -2.08 -9.81 19.25
CA VAL A 69 -1.09 -10.88 19.24
C VAL A 69 -1.17 -11.63 17.92
N ILE A 70 -0.04 -12.10 17.41
CA ILE A 70 0.02 -12.96 16.22
C ILE A 70 -0.85 -14.20 16.49
N GLY A 71 -1.76 -14.50 15.56
CA GLY A 71 -2.78 -15.54 15.65
C GLY A 71 -4.18 -15.02 16.03
N ASP A 72 -4.33 -13.78 16.49
CA ASP A 72 -5.63 -13.21 16.83
C ASP A 72 -6.54 -13.12 15.60
N ASN A 73 -7.79 -13.55 15.73
CA ASN A 73 -8.81 -13.35 14.70
C ASN A 73 -9.27 -11.89 14.76
N THR A 74 -8.81 -11.07 13.82
CA THR A 74 -9.35 -9.71 13.65
C THR A 74 -10.51 -9.74 12.65
N PRO A 75 -11.47 -8.80 12.71
CA PRO A 75 -12.55 -8.69 11.72
C PRO A 75 -12.03 -8.57 10.28
N ASP A 76 -10.79 -8.11 10.11
CA ASP A 76 -10.14 -7.90 8.82
C ASP A 76 -9.30 -9.11 8.37
N GLY A 77 -9.35 -10.24 9.10
CA GLY A 77 -8.57 -11.46 8.87
C GLY A 77 -7.80 -11.90 10.12
N THR A 78 -7.28 -13.12 10.14
CA THR A 78 -6.36 -13.54 11.21
C THR A 78 -5.10 -12.67 11.14
N ALA A 79 -4.64 -12.12 12.27
CA ALA A 79 -3.32 -11.54 12.42
C ALA A 79 -2.25 -12.65 12.25
N TYR A 80 -2.13 -13.21 11.05
CA TYR A 80 -1.28 -14.33 10.65
C TYR A 80 -1.24 -15.53 11.63
N SER A 81 -1.94 -16.62 11.30
CA SER A 81 -1.70 -17.94 11.89
C SER A 81 -0.80 -18.76 10.97
N ASP A 82 0.52 -18.63 11.12
CA ASP A 82 1.45 -19.59 10.55
C ASP A 82 1.62 -20.71 11.59
N ASN A 83 1.20 -21.93 11.27
CA ASN A 83 1.05 -23.07 12.20
C ASN A 83 2.35 -23.56 12.89
N ASN A 84 3.46 -22.83 12.77
CA ASN A 84 4.74 -23.13 13.40
C ASN A 84 5.02 -22.14 14.55
N ALA A 85 4.29 -22.36 15.65
CA ALA A 85 4.38 -21.62 16.89
C ALA A 85 5.72 -21.86 17.62
N VAL A 86 6.74 -21.10 17.23
CA VAL A 86 7.92 -20.86 18.06
C VAL A 86 8.13 -19.35 18.12
N SER A 87 7.63 -18.72 19.19
CA SER A 87 8.10 -17.41 19.70
C SER A 87 8.58 -16.42 18.62
N ARG A 88 7.75 -16.10 17.61
CA ARG A 88 8.18 -15.19 16.54
C ARG A 88 8.04 -13.76 17.04
N LYS A 89 9.20 -13.20 17.39
CA LYS A 89 9.45 -11.77 17.63
C LYS A 89 8.80 -10.95 16.51
N ILE A 90 8.16 -9.84 16.86
CA ILE A 90 7.63 -8.87 15.88
C ILE A 90 8.74 -8.60 14.84
N PRO A 91 8.46 -8.73 13.53
CA PRO A 91 9.45 -8.49 12.50
C PRO A 91 10.09 -7.11 12.69
N SER A 92 11.42 -7.04 12.59
CA SER A 92 12.09 -5.76 12.60
C SER A 92 11.67 -4.95 11.38
N LEU A 93 11.37 -3.67 11.60
CA LEU A 93 11.21 -2.71 10.50
C LEU A 93 12.50 -2.68 9.64
N THR A 94 12.41 -2.17 8.42
CA THR A 94 13.54 -2.11 7.47
C THR A 94 14.29 -0.76 7.58
N PRO A 95 15.24 -0.59 8.51
CA PRO A 95 15.87 0.70 8.75
C PRO A 95 16.60 1.23 7.52
N SER A 96 16.68 2.56 7.41
CA SER A 96 17.38 3.28 6.33
C SER A 96 16.80 3.08 4.92
N TYR A 97 15.64 2.43 4.79
CA TYR A 97 14.95 2.30 3.51
C TYR A 97 14.51 3.66 2.98
N ILE A 98 13.92 4.50 3.84
CA ILE A 98 13.39 5.82 3.45
C ILE A 98 14.52 6.79 3.10
N SER A 99 15.57 6.85 3.92
CA SER A 99 16.75 7.65 3.60
C SER A 99 17.49 7.12 2.36
N GLY A 100 17.46 5.81 2.10
CA GLY A 100 17.94 5.22 0.85
C GLY A 100 17.22 5.77 -0.40
N ILE A 101 15.89 5.82 -0.36
CA ILE A 101 15.08 6.43 -1.43
C ILE A 101 15.45 7.91 -1.61
N ALA A 102 15.52 8.67 -0.51
CA ALA A 102 15.77 10.11 -0.56
C ALA A 102 17.18 10.47 -1.07
N GLN A 103 18.17 9.61 -0.82
CA GLN A 103 19.59 9.84 -1.16
C GLN A 103 20.03 9.21 -2.49
N TYR A 104 19.11 8.64 -3.29
CA TYR A 104 19.49 7.98 -4.55
C TYR A 104 20.43 6.78 -4.36
N LYS A 105 20.33 6.08 -3.23
CA LYS A 105 21.03 4.80 -3.09
C LYS A 105 20.29 3.75 -3.92
N ASP A 106 21.00 2.73 -4.43
CA ASP A 106 20.34 1.58 -5.05
C ASP A 106 19.49 0.89 -3.98
N VAL A 107 18.21 1.26 -3.95
CA VAL A 107 17.21 0.63 -3.10
C VAL A 107 16.86 -0.67 -3.78
N ASP A 108 17.18 -1.78 -3.13
CA ASP A 108 16.78 -3.09 -3.62
C ASP A 108 15.26 -3.21 -3.59
N VAL A 109 14.62 -3.13 -4.76
CA VAL A 109 13.16 -3.24 -4.89
C VAL A 109 12.70 -4.70 -4.79
N ALA A 110 13.61 -5.67 -4.84
CA ALA A 110 13.29 -7.04 -4.47
C ALA A 110 13.12 -7.22 -2.95
N LEU A 111 13.60 -6.26 -2.16
CA LEU A 111 13.36 -6.23 -0.73
C LEU A 111 11.89 -5.86 -0.51
N SER A 112 11.13 -6.68 0.20
CA SER A 112 9.76 -6.36 0.65
C SER A 112 9.85 -5.61 1.98
N PRO A 113 9.96 -4.26 1.99
CA PRO A 113 10.24 -3.50 3.19
C PRO A 113 9.11 -3.64 4.20
N ILE A 114 9.49 -3.69 5.46
CA ILE A 114 8.59 -3.76 6.61
C ILE A 114 8.58 -2.37 7.26
N LEU A 115 7.40 -1.76 7.29
CA LEU A 115 7.19 -0.38 7.69
C LEU A 115 6.07 -0.30 8.73
N GLN A 116 6.14 0.70 9.60
CA GLN A 116 5.06 0.99 10.53
C GLN A 116 4.21 2.16 10.00
N VAL A 117 2.89 2.01 10.08
CA VAL A 117 1.91 3.04 9.77
C VAL A 117 1.94 4.08 10.88
N VAL A 118 2.27 5.32 10.53
CA VAL A 118 2.22 6.48 11.43
C VAL A 118 0.82 7.10 11.40
N SER A 119 0.24 7.25 10.20
CA SER A 119 -1.11 7.76 10.03
C SER A 119 -1.70 7.27 8.70
N ALA A 120 -3.01 7.11 8.64
CA ALA A 120 -3.76 6.83 7.43
C ALA A 120 -4.86 7.89 7.25
N THR A 121 -5.03 8.41 6.03
CA THR A 121 -6.03 9.43 5.72
C THR A 121 -6.61 9.19 4.34
N MET A 122 -7.92 8.97 4.28
CA MET A 122 -8.63 8.86 3.02
C MET A 122 -8.92 10.26 2.47
N LYS A 123 -8.54 10.50 1.20
CA LYS A 123 -8.85 11.72 0.46
C LYS A 123 -9.71 11.36 -0.75
N TYR A 124 -10.69 12.21 -1.05
CA TYR A 124 -11.48 12.12 -2.26
C TYR A 124 -10.91 13.07 -3.30
N GLU A 125 -10.54 12.55 -4.46
CA GLU A 125 -10.26 13.35 -5.63
C GLU A 125 -11.50 13.34 -6.51
N SER A 126 -12.23 14.45 -6.52
CA SER A 126 -13.35 14.68 -7.40
C SER A 126 -12.89 15.37 -8.68
N SER A 127 -13.33 14.87 -9.83
CA SER A 127 -13.27 15.59 -11.09
C SER A 127 -14.61 16.26 -11.33
N THR A 128 -14.62 17.59 -11.30
CA THR A 128 -15.80 18.43 -11.55
C THR A 128 -15.92 18.76 -13.03
N GLU A 129 -16.17 17.77 -13.89
CA GLU A 129 -16.59 18.02 -15.27
C GLU A 129 -17.81 17.16 -15.64
N GLY A 130 -19.00 17.75 -15.48
CA GLY A 130 -20.30 17.22 -15.94
C GLY A 130 -21.29 16.84 -14.83
N LYS A 131 -22.53 16.51 -15.22
CA LYS A 131 -23.66 16.15 -14.32
C LYS A 131 -23.47 14.85 -13.51
N LYS A 132 -22.35 14.13 -13.67
CA LYS A 132 -22.00 12.94 -12.88
C LYS A 132 -20.59 13.12 -12.33
N SER A 133 -20.47 13.32 -11.02
CA SER A 133 -19.17 13.36 -10.34
C SER A 133 -18.63 11.94 -10.19
N ASN A 134 -17.53 11.63 -10.86
CA ASN A 134 -16.75 10.45 -10.53
C ASN A 134 -15.72 10.88 -9.48
N SER A 135 -15.87 10.39 -8.24
CA SER A 135 -14.86 10.55 -7.20
C SER A 135 -14.05 9.27 -7.13
N ILE A 136 -12.72 9.42 -7.21
CA ILE A 136 -11.81 8.33 -6.88
C ILE A 136 -11.27 8.66 -5.50
N HIS A 137 -11.35 7.71 -4.59
CA HIS A 137 -10.82 7.87 -3.24
C HIS A 137 -9.43 7.24 -3.21
N PHE A 138 -8.52 7.88 -2.50
CA PHE A 138 -7.18 7.36 -2.25
C PHE A 138 -6.92 7.40 -0.76
N THR A 139 -6.22 6.40 -0.25
CA THR A 139 -5.71 6.45 1.11
C THR A 139 -4.25 6.83 1.09
N HIS A 140 -3.94 7.96 1.70
CA HIS A 140 -2.60 8.44 1.95
C HIS A 140 -2.13 7.90 3.31
N LEU A 141 -0.90 7.40 3.33
CA LEU A 141 -0.24 6.89 4.52
C LEU A 141 0.96 7.77 4.85
N ARG A 142 1.30 7.86 6.14
CA ARG A 142 2.65 8.17 6.58
C ARG A 142 3.27 6.89 7.12
N LEU A 143 4.46 6.56 6.65
CA LEU A 143 5.13 5.30 6.96
C LEU A 143 6.51 5.57 7.54
N CYS A 144 6.94 4.79 8.53
CA CYS A 144 8.30 4.84 9.06
C CYS A 144 9.02 3.49 8.98
N ASP A 145 10.34 3.53 8.85
CA ASP A 145 11.17 2.36 8.51
C ASP A 145 11.99 1.80 9.68
N GLY A 146 11.80 2.32 10.89
CA GLY A 146 12.53 1.94 12.10
C GLY A 146 13.76 2.80 12.41
N SER A 147 14.27 3.56 11.43
CA SER A 147 15.24 4.64 11.65
C SER A 147 14.57 5.96 12.09
N ASN A 148 13.25 5.95 12.32
CA ASN A 148 12.38 7.10 12.58
C ASN A 148 12.20 8.06 11.39
N ASP A 149 12.75 7.72 10.24
CA ASP A 149 12.50 8.44 9.00
C ASP A 149 11.06 8.19 8.53
N VAL A 150 10.46 9.19 7.90
CA VAL A 150 9.05 9.12 7.46
C VAL A 150 8.94 9.43 5.98
N MET A 151 8.13 8.63 5.27
CA MET A 151 7.78 8.85 3.87
C MET A 151 6.27 8.90 3.67
N VAL A 152 5.86 9.40 2.50
CA VAL A 152 4.45 9.43 2.10
C VAL A 152 4.10 8.16 1.33
N GLY A 153 3.17 7.38 1.85
CA GLY A 153 2.58 6.26 1.13
C GLY A 153 1.27 6.66 0.45
N ARG A 154 0.94 5.99 -0.64
CA ARG A 154 -0.38 6.04 -1.24
C ARG A 154 -0.83 4.64 -1.60
N LEU A 155 -2.00 4.24 -1.15
CA LEU A 155 -2.64 3.01 -1.60
C LEU A 155 -3.24 3.24 -2.99
N SER A 156 -2.93 2.31 -3.91
CA SER A 156 -3.54 2.27 -5.23
C SER A 156 -5.05 2.10 -5.14
N MET A 157 -5.76 2.47 -6.21
CA MET A 157 -7.23 2.54 -6.25
C MET A 157 -7.99 1.27 -5.82
N HIS A 158 -7.39 0.09 -5.95
CA HIS A 158 -8.09 -1.16 -5.69
C HIS A 158 -8.00 -1.61 -4.22
N ILE A 159 -6.99 -1.11 -3.51
CA ILE A 159 -6.80 -1.34 -2.06
C ILE A 159 -6.99 -0.06 -1.24
N SER A 160 -7.34 1.06 -1.88
CA SER A 160 -7.54 2.34 -1.20
C SER A 160 -8.64 2.29 -0.15
N HIS A 161 -9.72 1.55 -0.42
CA HIS A 161 -10.78 1.31 0.56
C HIS A 161 -10.30 0.57 1.79
N GLU A 162 -9.31 -0.33 1.66
CA GLU A 162 -8.78 -1.07 2.80
C GLU A 162 -7.88 -0.23 3.69
N GLY A 163 -7.40 0.91 3.19
CA GLY A 163 -6.59 1.84 3.96
C GLY A 163 -7.31 2.42 5.18
N ASN A 164 -8.65 2.39 5.23
CA ASN A 164 -9.41 2.77 6.43
C ASN A 164 -9.29 1.75 7.58
N LYS A 165 -8.84 0.53 7.29
CA LYS A 165 -8.58 -0.54 8.27
C LYS A 165 -7.23 -0.34 8.95
N LEU A 166 -6.30 0.35 8.29
CA LEU A 166 -4.97 0.65 8.81
C LEU A 166 -5.03 1.72 9.90
N ARG A 167 -4.34 1.47 11.01
CA ARG A 167 -4.26 2.34 12.17
C ARG A 167 -2.81 2.73 12.46
N PRO A 168 -2.59 3.89 13.11
CA PRO A 168 -1.29 4.21 13.67
C PRO A 168 -0.77 3.05 14.54
N GLY A 169 0.42 2.55 14.20
CA GLY A 169 1.10 1.47 14.90
C GLY A 169 1.08 0.13 14.16
N ASP A 170 0.21 -0.03 13.16
CA ASP A 170 0.20 -1.23 12.33
C ASP A 170 1.53 -1.40 11.60
N ILE A 171 2.03 -2.64 11.58
CA ILE A 171 3.24 -3.01 10.85
C ILE A 171 2.80 -3.72 9.57
N ILE A 172 3.23 -3.18 8.44
CA ILE A 172 2.92 -3.70 7.12
C ILE A 172 4.21 -4.09 6.38
N GLN A 173 4.15 -5.19 5.64
CA GLN A 173 5.13 -5.56 4.63
C GLN A 173 4.62 -5.12 3.27
N LEU A 174 5.44 -4.42 2.49
CA LEU A 174 5.07 -4.06 1.12
C LEU A 174 5.36 -5.23 0.18
N ASP A 175 4.32 -5.76 -0.45
CA ASP A 175 4.42 -6.94 -1.33
C ASP A 175 4.58 -6.52 -2.80
N VAL A 176 3.78 -5.55 -3.24
CA VAL A 176 3.85 -4.97 -4.59
C VAL A 176 3.76 -3.47 -4.46
N PHE A 177 4.80 -2.76 -4.86
CA PHE A 177 4.90 -1.32 -4.64
C PHE A 177 5.81 -0.64 -5.67
N THR A 178 5.75 0.69 -5.72
CA THR A 178 6.60 1.52 -6.57
C THR A 178 7.20 2.63 -5.73
N PRO A 179 8.50 2.57 -5.41
CA PRO A 179 9.18 3.63 -4.69
C PRO A 179 9.36 4.85 -5.61
N LEU A 180 8.96 6.01 -5.09
CA LEU A 180 9.04 7.32 -5.73
C LEU A 180 9.93 8.24 -4.89
N ARG A 181 10.65 9.12 -5.56
CA ARG A 181 11.37 10.20 -4.87
C ARG A 181 10.43 11.30 -4.42
N PHE A 182 9.47 11.67 -5.25
CA PHE A 182 8.43 12.62 -4.88
C PHE A 182 7.20 12.43 -5.75
N THR A 183 6.03 12.74 -5.19
CA THR A 183 4.74 12.70 -5.88
C THR A 183 4.33 14.10 -6.37
N PRO A 184 3.53 14.20 -7.43
CA PRO A 184 3.16 15.47 -8.05
C PRO A 184 2.05 16.25 -7.32
N SER A 185 1.63 15.83 -6.12
CA SER A 185 0.48 16.42 -5.44
C SER A 185 0.85 17.67 -4.63
N GLY A 186 0.68 18.84 -5.27
CA GLY A 186 0.50 20.14 -4.62
C GLY A 186 0.94 21.32 -5.48
N GLU A 187 -0.01 21.99 -6.16
CA GLU A 187 0.21 23.24 -6.93
C GLU A 187 0.78 24.41 -6.09
N ASN A 188 0.93 24.24 -4.77
CA ASN A 188 1.47 25.24 -3.85
C ASN A 188 2.66 24.75 -2.99
N ASP A 189 3.17 23.53 -3.17
CA ASP A 189 4.22 22.93 -2.32
C ASP A 189 5.55 22.80 -3.06
N GLY A 190 6.00 23.91 -3.67
CA GLY A 190 7.22 23.99 -4.48
C GLY A 190 8.51 23.50 -3.80
N ASP A 191 8.51 23.30 -2.48
CA ASP A 191 9.71 23.03 -1.68
C ASP A 191 9.75 21.67 -0.97
N HIS A 192 8.75 20.80 -1.12
CA HIS A 192 8.66 19.56 -0.31
C HIS A 192 8.71 18.28 -1.16
N ARG A 193 9.87 18.01 -1.76
CA ARG A 193 10.20 16.74 -2.44
C ARG A 193 10.45 15.62 -1.43
N LEU A 194 9.39 15.06 -0.87
CA LEU A 194 9.47 13.99 0.13
C LEU A 194 9.48 12.61 -0.53
N PRO A 195 10.29 11.65 -0.04
CA PRO A 195 10.26 10.27 -0.50
C PRO A 195 8.84 9.73 -0.37
N ALA A 196 8.45 8.92 -1.35
CA ALA A 196 7.11 8.40 -1.44
C ALA A 196 7.06 6.96 -1.95
N VAL A 197 5.90 6.32 -1.78
CA VAL A 197 5.65 4.97 -2.31
C VAL A 197 4.20 4.83 -2.76
N VAL A 198 4.00 4.27 -3.94
CA VAL A 198 2.68 3.78 -4.37
C VAL A 198 2.61 2.31 -4.01
N ILE A 199 1.64 1.95 -3.18
CA ILE A 199 1.44 0.59 -2.67
C ILE A 199 0.32 -0.03 -3.48
N HIS A 200 0.61 -1.12 -4.16
CA HIS A 200 -0.35 -1.91 -4.92
C HIS A 200 -0.85 -3.10 -4.12
N ASN A 201 0.01 -3.67 -3.28
CA ASN A 201 -0.37 -4.71 -2.34
C ASN A 201 0.51 -4.65 -1.08
N TYR A 202 -0.06 -5.04 0.06
CA TYR A 202 0.66 -5.13 1.33
C TYR A 202 0.05 -6.21 2.23
N SER A 203 0.86 -6.69 3.15
CA SER A 203 0.46 -7.62 4.20
C SER A 203 0.58 -6.95 5.55
N ARG A 204 -0.46 -7.02 6.39
CA ARG A 204 -0.39 -6.57 7.80
C ARG A 204 0.23 -7.69 8.63
N ILE A 205 1.41 -7.44 9.20
CA ILE A 205 2.25 -8.47 9.85
C ILE A 205 2.42 -8.25 11.37
N GLY A 206 1.86 -7.17 11.92
CA GLY A 206 1.90 -6.95 13.35
C GLY A 206 1.41 -5.56 13.76
N TYR A 207 1.66 -5.24 15.02
CA TYR A 207 1.38 -3.94 15.62
C TYR A 207 2.47 -3.61 16.64
N ALA A 208 2.89 -2.36 16.66
CA ALA A 208 3.69 -1.79 17.74
C ALA A 208 3.23 -0.36 18.00
N ALA A 209 3.48 0.16 19.20
CA ALA A 209 3.22 1.56 19.48
C ALA A 209 3.89 2.47 18.45
N PRO A 210 3.18 3.45 17.85
CA PRO A 210 3.84 4.52 17.14
C PRO A 210 4.86 5.17 18.07
N ARG A 211 6.04 5.47 17.53
CA ARG A 211 7.04 6.24 18.27
C ARG A 211 6.56 7.68 18.39
N ASN A 212 6.76 8.26 19.57
CA ASN A 212 6.40 9.66 19.86
C ASN A 212 7.36 10.65 19.19
N GLU A 213 8.60 10.22 18.95
CA GLU A 213 9.64 11.02 18.33
C GLU A 213 9.94 10.47 16.93
N LEU A 214 9.54 11.23 15.91
CA LEU A 214 9.85 10.98 14.51
C LEU A 214 10.90 11.98 14.05
N ASN A 215 11.76 11.57 13.11
CA ASN A 215 12.70 12.49 12.50
C ASN A 215 11.94 13.52 11.67
N ASN A 216 12.57 14.68 11.45
CA ASN A 216 12.07 15.65 10.49
C ASN A 216 11.98 15.01 9.09
N PRO A 217 10.99 15.40 8.26
CA PRO A 217 10.86 14.88 6.91
C PRO A 217 12.16 15.01 6.13
N ILE A 218 12.64 13.90 5.55
CA ILE A 218 13.83 13.92 4.70
C ILE A 218 13.44 14.43 3.33
N HIS A 219 14.14 15.45 2.85
CA HIS A 219 14.00 15.93 1.48
C HIS A 219 14.86 15.10 0.53
N CYS A 220 14.30 14.74 -0.62
CA CYS A 220 15.06 14.08 -1.68
C CYS A 220 16.10 15.03 -2.24
N VAL A 221 17.31 14.51 -2.44
CA VAL A 221 18.41 15.29 -3.03
C VAL A 221 18.01 15.69 -4.44
N ASN A 222 18.12 17.00 -4.74
CA ASN A 222 17.95 17.50 -6.08
C ASN A 222 19.10 16.99 -6.93
N VAL A 223 18.84 15.94 -7.72
CA VAL A 223 19.65 15.69 -8.91
C VAL A 223 19.18 16.72 -9.94
N THR A 224 19.68 17.94 -9.81
CA THR A 224 19.72 18.88 -10.92
C THR A 224 20.60 18.25 -11.98
N ASP A 225 19.98 17.57 -12.93
CA ASP A 225 20.55 17.46 -14.27
C ASP A 225 19.41 17.77 -15.23
N SER A 226 19.64 18.82 -16.01
CA SER A 226 18.92 19.21 -17.21
C SER A 226 18.52 17.99 -18.03
N ILE A 227 17.28 17.54 -17.87
CA ILE A 227 16.67 16.55 -18.76
C ILE A 227 15.97 17.34 -19.87
N PRO A 228 16.55 17.46 -21.08
CA PRO A 228 15.78 17.93 -22.22
C PRO A 228 14.61 16.96 -22.45
N PRO A 229 13.40 17.45 -22.74
CA PRO A 229 12.28 16.59 -23.08
C PRO A 229 12.69 15.68 -24.22
N VAL A 230 12.52 14.37 -24.04
CA VAL A 230 12.76 13.40 -25.10
C VAL A 230 11.72 13.64 -26.19
N VAL A 231 12.14 14.33 -27.24
CA VAL A 231 11.41 14.36 -28.50
C VAL A 231 11.53 12.94 -29.07
N PRO A 232 10.40 12.24 -29.31
CA PRO A 232 10.45 10.96 -30.00
C PRO A 232 11.19 11.17 -31.31
N THR A 233 12.28 10.43 -31.53
CA THR A 233 12.92 10.41 -32.84
C THR A 233 11.90 9.77 -33.79
N PRO A 234 11.47 10.47 -34.85
CA PRO A 234 10.61 9.84 -35.85
C PRO A 234 11.39 8.65 -36.40
N SER A 235 10.81 7.45 -36.37
CA SER A 235 11.33 6.39 -37.24
C SER A 235 11.20 6.90 -38.67
N ASP A 236 12.22 6.74 -39.50
CA ASP A 236 12.26 7.08 -40.94
C ASP A 236 11.27 6.24 -41.79
N GLY A 237 10.08 5.94 -41.27
CA GLY A 237 8.97 5.33 -41.95
C GLY A 237 8.04 6.40 -42.49
N ALA A 238 7.89 6.43 -43.82
CA ALA A 238 7.01 7.31 -44.57
C ALA A 238 5.68 7.61 -43.85
N HIS A 239 5.41 8.89 -43.61
CA HIS A 239 4.11 9.39 -43.20
C HIS A 239 3.08 9.02 -44.27
N LEU A 240 2.32 7.96 -44.03
CA LEU A 240 1.08 7.69 -44.74
C LEU A 240 -0.04 8.39 -43.96
N ASP A 241 -0.85 9.14 -44.70
CA ASP A 241 -1.88 10.09 -44.28
C ASP A 241 -3.13 9.41 -43.66
N ASP A 242 -2.95 8.41 -42.78
CA ASP A 242 -4.04 7.62 -42.17
C ASP A 242 -4.31 7.96 -40.68
N GLY A 243 -3.53 8.89 -40.10
CA GLY A 243 -3.68 9.34 -38.71
C GLY A 243 -3.30 8.30 -37.65
N MET A 244 -2.62 7.20 -38.03
CA MET A 244 -2.17 6.16 -37.10
C MET A 244 -0.65 6.26 -36.85
N GLU A 245 -0.23 5.93 -35.63
CA GLU A 245 1.19 5.94 -35.23
C GLU A 245 1.78 4.52 -35.24
N PRO A 246 3.04 4.33 -35.66
CA PRO A 246 3.72 3.05 -35.50
C PRO A 246 3.98 2.70 -34.03
N LEU A 247 4.41 1.46 -33.79
CA LEU A 247 5.00 1.11 -32.49
C LEU A 247 6.24 1.98 -32.26
N ILE A 248 6.25 2.74 -31.18
CA ILE A 248 7.39 3.59 -30.83
C ILE A 248 8.43 2.68 -30.16
N GLU A 249 9.60 2.53 -30.77
CA GLU A 249 10.76 2.00 -30.07
C GLU A 249 11.36 3.12 -29.23
N VAL A 250 11.28 2.96 -27.91
CA VAL A 250 11.83 3.93 -26.97
C VAL A 250 13.06 3.32 -26.32
N THR A 251 14.22 3.85 -26.64
CA THR A 251 15.45 3.58 -25.89
C THR A 251 15.38 4.36 -24.58
N CYS A 252 15.34 3.65 -23.45
CA CYS A 252 15.44 4.28 -22.13
C CYS A 252 16.80 4.99 -21.98
N THR A 253 16.79 6.31 -22.12
CA THR A 253 17.94 7.18 -21.83
C THR A 253 17.94 7.60 -20.36
N ALA A 254 19.04 8.15 -19.84
CA ALA A 254 19.07 8.72 -18.49
C ALA A 254 17.97 9.77 -18.23
N GLY A 255 17.55 10.51 -19.28
CA GLY A 255 16.50 11.53 -19.21
C GLY A 255 15.05 11.01 -19.40
N SER A 256 14.86 9.85 -20.03
CA SER A 256 13.56 9.14 -20.07
C SER A 256 13.48 8.02 -19.03
N ARG A 257 14.51 7.92 -18.18
CA ARG A 257 14.67 6.86 -17.21
C ARG A 257 13.47 6.90 -16.26
N TYR A 258 12.91 5.73 -16.09
CA TYR A 258 11.84 5.44 -15.14
C TYR A 258 10.46 6.04 -15.40
N CYS A 259 10.21 6.53 -16.63
CA CYS A 259 8.93 7.13 -16.99
C CYS A 259 8.59 8.35 -16.12
N SER A 260 9.60 9.13 -15.77
CA SER A 260 9.46 10.39 -15.03
C SER A 260 8.77 11.45 -15.90
N LEU A 261 7.55 11.85 -15.55
CA LEU A 261 6.76 12.88 -16.23
C LEU A 261 5.78 13.51 -15.23
N TYR A 262 5.33 14.74 -15.50
CA TYR A 262 4.36 15.46 -14.66
C TYR A 262 4.78 15.59 -13.20
N GLY A 263 6.07 15.71 -12.91
CA GLY A 263 6.59 15.83 -11.54
C GLY A 263 6.70 14.50 -10.79
N VAL A 264 6.46 13.35 -11.44
CA VAL A 264 6.81 12.03 -10.88
C VAL A 264 8.28 11.74 -11.15
N ASN A 265 9.00 11.32 -10.13
CA ASN A 265 10.38 10.82 -10.25
C ASN A 265 10.47 9.49 -9.50
N ALA A 266 10.63 8.39 -10.23
CA ALA A 266 10.68 7.05 -9.64
C ALA A 266 12.12 6.59 -9.36
N VAL A 267 12.30 5.73 -8.36
CA VAL A 267 13.62 5.14 -8.04
C VAL A 267 13.98 4.03 -9.04
N VAL A 268 12.97 3.28 -9.48
CA VAL A 268 13.06 2.25 -10.52
C VAL A 268 12.04 2.51 -11.62
N CYS A 269 12.19 1.81 -12.75
CA CYS A 269 11.26 2.01 -13.84
C CYS A 269 9.85 1.60 -13.46
N ILE A 270 8.89 2.49 -13.67
CA ILE A 270 7.47 2.20 -13.43
C ILE A 270 7.03 0.94 -14.20
N CYS A 271 7.56 0.74 -15.42
CA CYS A 271 7.27 -0.43 -16.25
C CYS A 271 7.99 -1.71 -15.78
N ASP A 272 9.09 -1.59 -15.03
CA ASP A 272 9.78 -2.76 -14.48
C ASP A 272 9.16 -3.16 -13.13
N ALA A 273 8.84 -2.16 -12.29
CA ALA A 273 8.12 -2.35 -11.03
C ALA A 273 6.69 -2.86 -11.26
N ASN A 274 6.02 -2.37 -12.31
CA ASN A 274 4.66 -2.79 -12.68
C ASN A 274 4.61 -3.08 -14.18
N PRO A 275 5.05 -4.26 -14.62
CA PRO A 275 4.98 -4.64 -16.02
C PRO A 275 3.52 -4.62 -16.50
N PRO A 276 3.20 -3.97 -17.64
CA PRO A 276 1.82 -3.92 -18.15
C PRO A 276 1.17 -5.30 -18.36
N SER A 277 1.98 -6.33 -18.62
CA SER A 277 1.53 -7.72 -18.77
C SER A 277 1.18 -8.42 -17.44
N LYS A 278 1.61 -7.88 -16.30
CA LYS A 278 1.36 -8.42 -14.95
C LYS A 278 0.24 -7.70 -14.21
N ILE A 279 -0.29 -6.61 -14.75
CA ILE A 279 -1.42 -5.90 -14.15
C ILE A 279 -2.70 -6.69 -14.41
N ASP A 280 -3.42 -7.01 -13.35
CA ASP A 280 -4.70 -7.71 -13.43
C ASP A 280 -5.79 -6.76 -13.96
N LEU A 281 -6.14 -6.93 -15.23
CA LEU A 281 -7.15 -6.13 -15.89
C LEU A 281 -8.56 -6.36 -15.33
N GLU A 282 -8.87 -7.52 -14.73
CA GLU A 282 -10.18 -7.78 -14.13
C GLU A 282 -10.37 -6.90 -12.89
N ILE A 283 -9.30 -6.70 -12.10
CA ILE A 283 -9.30 -5.75 -10.99
C ILE A 283 -9.45 -4.32 -11.53
N VAL A 284 -8.66 -3.93 -12.53
CA VAL A 284 -8.75 -2.58 -13.12
C VAL A 284 -10.15 -2.28 -13.68
N HIS A 285 -10.81 -3.29 -14.28
CA HIS A 285 -12.15 -3.18 -14.86
C HIS A 285 -13.18 -2.70 -13.84
N GLN A 286 -13.10 -3.18 -12.59
CA GLN A 286 -14.04 -2.84 -11.53
C GLN A 286 -14.05 -1.35 -11.16
N PHE A 287 -12.92 -0.64 -11.37
CA PHE A 287 -12.76 0.77 -11.00
C PHE A 287 -12.71 1.71 -12.21
N CYS A 288 -12.41 1.20 -13.40
CA CYS A 288 -12.25 2.01 -14.60
C CYS A 288 -13.61 2.46 -15.14
N TYR A 289 -13.96 3.74 -14.96
CA TYR A 289 -15.29 4.27 -15.29
C TYR A 289 -15.74 4.13 -16.75
N PHE A 290 -14.82 3.88 -17.69
CA PHE A 290 -15.13 3.69 -19.11
C PHE A 290 -14.99 2.24 -19.58
N ALA A 291 -14.61 1.32 -18.69
CA ALA A 291 -14.58 -0.10 -18.98
C ALA A 291 -16.02 -0.65 -18.87
N THR A 292 -16.69 -0.80 -20.02
CA THR A 292 -18.10 -1.22 -20.10
C THR A 292 -18.27 -2.62 -20.71
N THR A 293 -17.18 -3.35 -20.93
CA THR A 293 -17.16 -4.64 -21.62
C THR A 293 -16.29 -5.57 -20.80
N ASP A 294 -16.70 -6.83 -20.60
CA ASP A 294 -15.86 -7.79 -19.88
C ASP A 294 -14.48 -7.91 -20.51
N VAL A 295 -13.44 -8.07 -19.69
CA VAL A 295 -12.03 -8.07 -20.13
C VAL A 295 -11.76 -9.15 -21.17
N GLN A 296 -12.40 -10.31 -21.05
CA GLN A 296 -12.28 -11.42 -22.01
C GLN A 296 -12.78 -11.03 -23.41
N ASN A 297 -13.78 -10.14 -23.49
CA ASN A 297 -14.40 -9.66 -24.72
C ASN A 297 -13.77 -8.35 -25.22
N MET A 298 -12.80 -7.78 -24.51
CA MET A 298 -12.11 -6.57 -24.92
C MET A 298 -11.06 -6.83 -26.00
N ASN A 299 -11.08 -6.01 -27.04
CA ASN A 299 -9.96 -5.91 -27.96
C ASN A 299 -8.74 -5.24 -27.28
N ASN A 300 -7.56 -5.40 -27.87
CA ASN A 300 -6.32 -4.86 -27.32
C ASN A 300 -6.36 -3.34 -27.16
N LYS A 301 -7.05 -2.60 -28.04
CA LYS A 301 -7.28 -1.16 -27.88
C LYS A 301 -7.96 -0.81 -26.54
N LYS A 302 -9.03 -1.50 -26.17
CA LYS A 302 -9.72 -1.28 -24.89
C LYS A 302 -8.83 -1.65 -23.70
N LYS A 303 -8.11 -2.77 -23.77
CA LYS A 303 -7.15 -3.20 -22.72
C LYS A 303 -6.04 -2.18 -22.50
N ARG A 304 -5.44 -1.64 -23.58
CA ARG A 304 -4.44 -0.57 -23.51
C ARG A 304 -5.00 0.70 -22.86
N ASN A 305 -6.22 1.10 -23.21
CA ASN A 305 -6.85 2.29 -22.62
C ASN A 305 -7.04 2.15 -21.11
N MET A 306 -7.43 0.97 -20.62
CA MET A 306 -7.51 0.71 -19.18
C MET A 306 -6.15 0.83 -18.50
N LEU A 307 -5.09 0.31 -19.12
CA LEU A 307 -3.73 0.42 -18.57
C LEU A 307 -3.25 1.87 -18.55
N TYR A 308 -3.47 2.63 -19.62
CA TYR A 308 -3.17 4.06 -19.63
C TYR A 308 -3.86 4.75 -18.45
N TRP A 309 -5.16 4.52 -18.28
CA TRP A 309 -5.89 5.10 -17.16
C TRP A 309 -5.34 4.65 -15.80
N TRP A 310 -5.03 3.36 -15.61
CA TRP A 310 -4.51 2.81 -14.36
C TRP A 310 -3.19 3.45 -13.95
N PHE A 311 -2.21 3.55 -14.86
CA PHE A 311 -0.93 4.18 -14.55
C PHE A 311 -1.07 5.67 -14.29
N MET A 312 -1.82 6.37 -15.15
CA MET A 312 -2.06 7.81 -14.98
C MET A 312 -2.72 8.12 -13.63
N THR A 313 -3.64 7.28 -13.19
CA THR A 313 -4.34 7.43 -11.92
C THR A 313 -3.46 7.09 -10.72
N ASN A 314 -2.78 5.94 -10.71
CA ASN A 314 -2.05 5.47 -9.53
C ASN A 314 -0.68 6.15 -9.35
N HIS A 315 0.05 6.42 -10.45
CA HIS A 315 1.42 6.94 -10.38
C HIS A 315 1.49 8.45 -10.58
N TYR A 316 0.69 9.01 -11.48
CA TYR A 316 0.79 10.43 -11.86
C TYR A 316 -0.26 11.31 -11.21
N ASN A 317 -1.20 10.74 -10.46
CA ASN A 317 -2.33 11.46 -9.87
C ASN A 317 -3.22 12.18 -10.89
N ILE A 318 -3.31 11.64 -12.10
CA ILE A 318 -4.06 12.22 -13.21
C ILE A 318 -5.30 11.38 -13.40
N CYS A 319 -6.40 11.85 -12.83
CA CYS A 319 -7.63 11.08 -12.70
C CYS A 319 -8.88 11.91 -13.04
N GLY A 320 -9.96 11.22 -13.40
CA GLY A 320 -11.25 11.84 -13.77
C GLY A 320 -11.45 12.10 -15.26
N LYS A 321 -12.60 12.70 -15.59
CA LYS A 321 -12.95 13.11 -16.95
C LYS A 321 -12.35 14.50 -17.21
N GLY A 322 -11.88 14.77 -18.44
CA GLY A 322 -11.26 16.06 -18.82
C GLY A 322 -9.82 16.27 -18.34
N ASN A 323 -9.40 15.56 -17.28
CA ASN A 323 -8.04 15.64 -16.75
C ASN A 323 -7.06 14.69 -17.46
N ARG A 324 -7.37 14.16 -18.65
CA ARG A 324 -6.49 13.18 -19.30
C ARG A 324 -5.19 13.88 -19.70
N LYS A 325 -4.05 13.19 -19.49
CA LYS A 325 -2.76 13.60 -20.04
C LYS A 325 -2.07 12.44 -20.75
N LYS A 326 -1.12 12.75 -21.63
CA LYS A 326 -0.39 11.75 -22.42
C LYS A 326 0.56 10.96 -21.51
N PRO A 327 0.53 9.61 -21.51
CA PRO A 327 1.52 8.82 -20.79
C PRO A 327 2.94 9.08 -21.31
N PRO A 328 3.99 8.88 -20.49
CA PRO A 328 5.37 8.88 -20.97
C PRO A 328 5.55 7.91 -22.13
N ALA A 329 6.44 8.26 -23.08
CA ALA A 329 6.67 7.45 -24.27
C ALA A 329 7.08 6.00 -23.93
N CYS A 330 7.96 5.80 -22.94
CA CYS A 330 8.37 4.49 -22.46
C CYS A 330 7.18 3.64 -21.99
N LEU A 331 6.28 4.23 -21.21
CA LEU A 331 5.08 3.56 -20.71
C LEU A 331 4.12 3.23 -21.84
N LEU A 332 3.94 4.17 -22.78
CA LEU A 332 3.09 3.98 -23.94
C LEU A 332 3.61 2.85 -24.84
N ALA A 333 4.92 2.79 -25.08
CA ALA A 333 5.57 1.71 -25.81
C ALA A 333 5.43 0.35 -25.10
N ALA A 334 5.68 0.30 -23.79
CA ALA A 334 5.55 -0.92 -22.99
C ALA A 334 4.11 -1.49 -23.03
N ILE A 335 3.10 -0.63 -22.90
CA ILE A 335 1.68 -1.02 -22.98
C ILE A 335 1.32 -1.51 -24.39
N ARG A 336 1.80 -0.82 -25.44
CA ARG A 336 1.58 -1.26 -26.84
C ARG A 336 2.23 -2.62 -27.11
N LYS A 337 3.42 -2.88 -26.56
CA LYS A 337 4.11 -4.18 -26.66
C LYS A 337 3.36 -5.31 -25.94
N ALA A 338 2.77 -5.02 -24.78
CA ALA A 338 1.99 -6.01 -24.03
C ALA A 338 0.65 -6.36 -24.72
N TYR A 339 0.04 -5.40 -25.42
CA TYR A 339 -1.25 -5.56 -26.10
C TYR A 339 -1.19 -5.00 -27.53
N PRO A 340 -0.53 -5.71 -28.48
CA PRO A 340 -0.24 -5.18 -29.81
C PRO A 340 -1.48 -5.08 -30.69
N GLU A 341 -1.47 -4.17 -31.66
CA GLU A 341 -2.39 -4.21 -32.81
C GLU A 341 -1.84 -5.13 -33.90
N ALA A 342 -2.72 -5.85 -34.60
CA ALA A 342 -2.31 -6.83 -35.61
C ALA A 342 -1.50 -6.21 -36.76
N ASN A 343 -1.80 -4.95 -37.10
CA ASN A 343 -1.10 -4.19 -38.15
C ASN A 343 0.11 -3.39 -37.63
N GLY A 344 0.43 -3.49 -36.34
CA GLY A 344 1.50 -2.71 -35.70
C GLY A 344 1.28 -1.20 -35.69
N ARG A 345 0.07 -0.73 -36.03
CA ARG A 345 -0.32 0.69 -36.07
C ARG A 345 -1.37 1.00 -35.02
N TYR A 346 -1.21 2.13 -34.37
CA TYR A 346 -1.97 2.49 -33.17
C TYR A 346 -2.62 3.84 -33.36
N VAL A 347 -3.87 3.95 -32.94
CA VAL A 347 -4.52 5.26 -32.80
C VAL A 347 -3.70 6.08 -31.80
N PRO A 348 -3.35 7.35 -32.12
CA PRO A 348 -2.71 8.25 -31.17
C PRO A 348 -3.48 8.28 -29.86
N TYR A 349 -2.75 8.27 -28.73
CA TYR A 349 -3.41 8.48 -27.46
C TYR A 349 -3.81 9.96 -27.35
N GLU A 350 -5.09 10.25 -27.60
CA GLU A 350 -5.66 11.58 -27.43
C GLU A 350 -6.11 11.77 -25.98
N ALA A 351 -5.40 12.64 -25.27
CA ALA A 351 -5.90 13.24 -24.04
C ALA A 351 -6.96 14.28 -24.44
N LYS A 352 -8.24 13.88 -24.47
CA LYS A 352 -9.38 14.80 -24.55
C LYS A 352 -9.92 15.13 -23.18
#